data_AF-A0A7Y0LCK8-F1
#
_entry.id   AF-A0A7Y0LCK8-F1
#
_cell.length_a   1.000
_cell.length_b   1.000
_cell.length_c   1.000
_cell.angle_alpha   90.00
_cell.angle_beta   90.00
_cell.angle_gamma   90.00
#
_symmetry.space_group_name_H-M   'P 1'
#
loop_
_entity.id
_entity.type
_entity.pdbx_description
1 polymer ?
#
loop_
_entity_poly.entity_id
_entity_poly.type
_entity_poly.pdbx_seq_one_letter_code
_entity_poly.pdbx_strand_id
1 'polypeptide(L)'
;MKKIKNEKELLKKALTIGEGYATKRGYKTFKSTDSHDAKIECIYRLLVNDKLVIPLPEHEENLLNIKKRLVKWIMNQLPANHPLLQ
;
A
#
# COMPACT_ATOMS: atom_id res chain seq x y z
N MET A 1 7.64 11.71 19.29
CA MET A 1 6.25 11.24 19.04
C MET A 1 5.54 12.32 18.24
N LYS A 2 5.41 12.16 16.92
CA LYS A 2 4.87 13.19 16.02
C LYS A 2 3.65 12.62 15.29
N LYS A 3 2.58 13.42 15.25
CA LYS A 3 1.22 13.02 14.88
C LYS A 3 1.15 12.86 13.37
N ILE A 4 1.24 11.62 12.89
CA ILE A 4 1.07 11.27 11.47
C ILE A 4 -0.29 11.80 10.99
N LYS A 5 -0.30 12.99 10.38
CA LYS A 5 -1.53 13.65 9.91
C LYS A 5 -1.93 13.20 8.50
N ASN A 6 -1.01 12.56 7.77
CA ASN A 6 -1.08 12.42 6.33
C ASN A 6 -1.31 10.97 5.87
N GLU A 7 -2.03 10.17 6.66
CA GLU A 7 -2.40 8.77 6.31
C GLU A 7 -3.01 8.66 4.89
N LYS A 8 -3.87 9.62 4.51
CA LYS A 8 -4.46 9.69 3.16
C LYS A 8 -3.42 9.88 2.05
N GLU A 9 -2.44 10.75 2.26
CA GLU A 9 -1.39 10.98 1.26
C GLU A 9 -0.42 9.80 1.18
N LEU A 10 -0.07 9.20 2.31
CA LEU A 10 0.72 7.97 2.34
C LEU A 10 0.00 6.84 1.60
N LEU A 11 -1.31 6.71 1.80
CA LEU A 11 -2.11 5.73 1.05
C LEU A 11 -2.08 5.98 -0.45
N LYS A 12 -2.24 7.25 -0.86
CA LYS A 12 -2.20 7.66 -2.27
C LYS A 12 -0.83 7.39 -2.89
N LYS A 13 0.25 7.67 -2.15
CA LYS A 13 1.63 7.36 -2.54
C LYS A 13 1.87 5.85 -2.65
N ALA A 14 1.39 5.07 -1.68
CA ALA A 14 1.49 3.61 -1.69
C ALA A 14 0.77 3.00 -2.89
N LEU A 15 -0.39 3.53 -3.27
CA LEU A 15 -1.11 3.15 -4.50
C LEU A 15 -0.27 3.46 -5.74
N THR A 16 0.26 4.67 -5.89
CA THR A 16 1.09 5.05 -7.05
C THR A 16 2.33 4.16 -7.18
N ILE A 17 3.05 3.90 -6.07
CA ILE A 17 4.23 3.04 -6.08
C ILE A 17 3.83 1.59 -6.32
N GLY A 18 2.74 1.12 -5.71
CA GLY A 18 2.19 -0.22 -5.90
C GLY A 18 1.76 -0.49 -7.34
N GLU A 19 1.16 0.48 -8.02
CA GLU A 19 0.85 0.41 -9.45
C GLU A 19 2.09 0.31 -10.32
N GLY A 20 3.09 1.16 -10.06
CA GLY A 20 4.38 1.09 -10.77
C GLY A 20 5.09 -0.25 -10.54
N TYR A 21 5.02 -0.77 -9.32
CA TYR A 21 5.59 -2.06 -8.93
C TYR A 21 4.86 -3.24 -9.60
N ALA A 22 3.52 -3.24 -9.60
CA ALA A 22 2.71 -4.23 -10.31
C ALA A 22 3.01 -4.21 -11.83
N THR A 23 3.09 -3.02 -12.43
CA THR A 23 3.43 -2.84 -13.84
C THR A 23 4.82 -3.40 -14.18
N LYS A 24 5.84 -3.08 -13.35
CA LYS A 24 7.20 -3.62 -13.51
C LYS A 24 7.25 -5.15 -13.44
N ARG A 25 6.33 -5.75 -12.70
CA ARG A 25 6.22 -7.20 -12.54
C ARG A 25 5.35 -7.87 -13.62
N GLY A 26 4.85 -7.10 -14.58
CA GLY A 26 4.02 -7.59 -15.69
C GLY A 26 2.54 -7.73 -15.36
N TYR A 27 2.09 -7.22 -14.20
CA TYR A 27 0.67 -7.20 -13.86
C TYR A 27 -0.02 -6.05 -14.61
N LYS A 28 -1.22 -6.31 -15.15
CA LYS A 28 -2.05 -5.30 -15.81
C LYS A 28 -2.36 -4.18 -14.83
N THR A 29 -2.03 -2.95 -15.23
CA THR A 29 -2.45 -1.73 -14.55
C THR A 29 -3.96 -1.77 -14.31
N PHE A 30 -4.37 -1.62 -13.05
CA PHE A 30 -5.77 -1.59 -12.66
C PHE A 30 -6.49 -0.47 -13.41
N LYS A 31 -7.55 -0.79 -14.14
CA LYS A 31 -8.36 0.23 -14.82
C LYS A 31 -9.06 1.08 -13.76
N SER A 32 -9.26 2.37 -14.04
CA SER A 32 -10.01 3.29 -13.15
C SER A 32 -11.48 2.88 -12.91
N THR A 33 -11.97 1.86 -13.60
CA THR A 33 -13.29 1.24 -13.42
C THR A 33 -13.31 0.13 -12.37
N ASP A 34 -12.16 -0.40 -11.98
CA ASP A 34 -12.09 -1.38 -10.89
C ASP A 34 -12.28 -0.68 -9.54
N SER A 35 -13.02 -1.33 -8.64
CA SER A 35 -13.19 -0.85 -7.27
C SER A 35 -11.83 -0.55 -6.65
N HIS A 36 -11.68 0.65 -6.08
CA HIS A 36 -10.46 1.08 -5.37
C HIS A 36 -10.00 0.04 -4.35
N ASP A 37 -10.95 -0.67 -3.77
CA ASP A 37 -10.77 -1.74 -2.81
C ASP A 37 -10.02 -2.95 -3.39
N ALA A 38 -10.50 -3.49 -4.52
CA ALA A 38 -9.87 -4.62 -5.21
C ALA A 38 -8.45 -4.28 -5.69
N LYS A 39 -8.24 -3.03 -6.13
CA LYS A 39 -6.90 -2.53 -6.50
C LYS A 39 -5.94 -2.55 -5.30
N ILE A 40 -6.40 -2.13 -4.12
CA ILE A 40 -5.61 -2.12 -2.89
C ILE A 40 -5.26 -3.56 -2.46
N GLU A 41 -6.23 -4.46 -2.47
CA GLU A 41 -6.04 -5.88 -2.13
C GLU A 41 -5.06 -6.58 -3.08
N CYS A 42 -5.14 -6.30 -4.38
CA CYS A 42 -4.28 -6.93 -5.36
C CYS A 42 -2.82 -6.43 -5.27
N ILE A 43 -2.60 -5.12 -5.08
CA ILE A 43 -1.27 -4.57 -4.77
C ILE A 43 -0.72 -5.21 -3.49
N TYR A 44 -1.55 -5.33 -2.47
CA TYR A 44 -1.17 -5.95 -1.20
C TYR A 44 -0.74 -7.41 -1.36
N ARG A 45 -1.54 -8.24 -2.03
CA ARG A 45 -1.18 -9.64 -2.32
C ARG A 45 0.13 -9.75 -3.09
N LEU A 46 0.35 -8.85 -4.05
CA LEU A 46 1.57 -8.84 -4.84
C LEU A 46 2.81 -8.48 -3.99
N LEU A 47 2.68 -7.52 -3.07
CA LEU A 47 3.73 -7.17 -2.12
C LEU A 47 3.99 -8.27 -1.08
N VAL A 48 2.93 -8.94 -0.61
CA VAL A 48 3.01 -10.11 0.28
C VAL A 48 3.74 -11.26 -0.39
N ASN A 49 3.41 -11.53 -1.66
CA ASN A 49 4.07 -12.57 -2.45
C ASN A 49 5.57 -12.28 -2.61
N ASP A 50 5.96 -11.02 -2.71
CA ASP A 50 7.38 -10.60 -2.72
C ASP A 50 8.03 -10.50 -1.33
N LYS A 51 7.29 -10.84 -0.26
CA LYS A 51 7.71 -10.69 1.14
C LYS A 51 8.09 -9.26 1.53
N LEU A 52 7.66 -8.26 0.76
CA LEU A 52 7.82 -6.85 1.11
C LEU A 52 6.86 -6.43 2.23
N VAL A 53 5.74 -7.12 2.35
CA VAL A 53 4.72 -6.88 3.37
C VAL A 53 4.32 -8.20 4.03
N ILE A 54 4.08 -8.15 5.34
CA ILE A 54 3.66 -9.33 6.09
C ILE A 54 2.17 -9.62 5.76
N PRO A 55 1.84 -10.88 5.38
CA PRO A 55 0.46 -11.30 5.18
C PRO A 55 -0.35 -11.11 6.48
N LEU A 56 -1.54 -10.57 6.32
CA LEU A 56 -2.57 -10.53 7.33
C LEU A 56 -3.24 -11.90 7.32
N PRO A 57 -3.59 -12.44 8.50
CA PRO A 57 -4.38 -13.65 8.54
C PRO A 57 -5.78 -13.38 7.94
N GLU A 58 -6.41 -14.37 7.31
CA GLU A 58 -7.69 -14.20 6.58
C GLU A 58 -8.79 -13.51 7.40
N HIS A 59 -8.83 -13.74 8.72
CA HIS A 59 -9.79 -13.08 9.62
C HIS A 59 -9.54 -11.57 9.81
N GLU A 60 -8.33 -11.09 9.54
CA GLU A 60 -7.91 -9.69 9.61
C GLU A 60 -7.63 -9.08 8.22
N GLU A 61 -7.95 -9.80 7.12
CA GLU A 61 -7.92 -9.30 5.74
C GLU A 61 -9.06 -8.31 5.50
N ASN A 62 -9.17 -7.32 6.38
CA ASN A 62 -10.07 -6.19 6.24
C ASN A 62 -9.36 -5.09 5.48
N LEU A 63 -10.13 -4.39 4.66
CA LEU A 63 -9.65 -3.31 3.83
C LEU A 63 -8.89 -2.23 4.60
N LEU A 64 -9.34 -1.91 5.82
CA LEU A 64 -8.68 -0.98 6.72
C LEU A 64 -7.27 -1.46 7.13
N ASN A 65 -7.11 -2.76 7.42
CA ASN A 65 -5.83 -3.35 7.78
C ASN A 65 -4.88 -3.38 6.58
N ILE A 66 -5.37 -3.72 5.39
CA ILE A 66 -4.58 -3.67 4.16
C ILE A 66 -4.08 -2.24 3.90
N LYS A 67 -4.97 -1.25 4.00
CA LYS A 67 -4.61 0.17 3.89
C LYS A 67 -3.49 0.55 4.87
N LYS A 68 -3.60 0.16 6.14
CA LYS A 68 -2.56 0.38 7.16
C LYS A 68 -1.25 -0.33 6.83
N ARG A 69 -1.29 -1.54 6.26
CA ARG A 69 -0.09 -2.27 5.83
C ARG A 69 0.61 -1.59 4.66
N LEU A 70 -0.13 -1.14 3.64
CA LEU A 70 0.42 -0.37 2.53
C LEU A 70 1.04 0.94 3.01
N VAL A 71 0.38 1.63 3.93
CA VAL A 71 0.91 2.83 4.58
C VAL A 71 2.21 2.51 5.31
N LYS A 72 2.24 1.47 6.15
CA LYS A 72 3.45 1.06 6.87
C LYS A 72 4.58 0.64 5.93
N TRP A 73 4.27 -0.01 4.83
CA TRP A 73 5.23 -0.39 3.79
C TRP A 73 5.85 0.84 3.13
N ILE A 74 5.04 1.79 2.66
CA ILE A 74 5.57 3.00 2.03
C ILE A 74 6.33 3.87 3.04
N MET A 75 5.91 3.90 4.31
CA MET A 75 6.65 4.56 5.39
C MET A 75 8.06 3.99 5.55
N ASN A 76 8.23 2.67 5.34
CA ASN A 76 9.54 2.01 5.41
C ASN A 76 10.39 2.26 4.15
N GLN A 77 9.75 2.59 3.02
CA GLN A 77 10.41 2.96 1.76
C GLN A 77 10.74 4.46 1.67
N LEU A 78 9.98 5.30 2.37
CA LEU A 78 10.20 6.74 2.46
C LEU A 78 11.32 7.01 3.49
N PRO A 79 12.33 7.83 3.18
CA PRO A 79 13.32 8.22 4.18
C PRO A 79 12.66 8.86 5.40
N ALA A 80 13.19 8.57 6.60
CA ALA A 80 12.64 8.97 7.91
C ALA A 80 12.47 10.50 8.10
N ASN A 81 13.01 11.31 7.18
CA ASN A 81 12.88 12.75 7.14
C ASN A 81 11.75 13.26 6.21
N HIS A 82 10.80 12.39 5.84
CA HIS A 82 9.66 12.79 5.01
C HIS A 82 8.61 13.58 5.81
N PRO A 83 8.14 14.73 5.30
CA PRO A 83 7.09 15.53 5.95
C PRO A 83 5.75 14.79 6.11
N LEU A 84 5.56 13.65 5.46
CA LEU A 84 4.38 12.79 5.56
C LEU A 84 4.38 11.89 6.81
N LEU A 85 5.52 11.75 7.49
CA LEU A 85 5.71 10.99 8.73
C LEU A 85 5.67 11.88 9.99
N GLN A 86 5.49 13.20 9.84
CA GLN A 86 5.41 14.19 10.92
C GLN A 86 4.00 14.30 11.52
#